data_AF-A0A0C2ZSV2-F1
#
_entry.id   AF-A0A0C2ZSV2-F1
#
_cell.length_a   1.000
_cell.length_b   1.000
_cell.length_c   1.000
_cell.angle_alpha   90.00
_cell.angle_beta   90.00
_cell.angle_gamma   90.00
#
_symmetry.space_group_name_H-M   'P 1'
#
loop_
_entity.id
_entity.type
_entity.pdbx_description
1 polymer ?
#
loop_
_entity_poly.entity_id
_entity_poly.type
_entity_poly.pdbx_seq_one_letter_code
_entity_poly.pdbx_strand_id
1 'polypeptide(L)'
;MDPETVRKHFDRIGRFRVLVIGRSNAGKTTLLQRVCNTTELPEVFNAKGEKLDATVVQGSLERGDHDIENELIFRSNRGFVFHDSRGFESGSVSELELMKKFIADRATTKQLAGRVHAIW
;
A
#
# COMPACT_ATOMS: atom_id res chain seq x y z
N MET A 1 5.14 -8.10 -23.32
CA MET A 1 6.28 -7.15 -23.26
C MET A 1 7.54 -7.96 -23.11
N ASP A 2 8.63 -7.52 -23.73
CA ASP A 2 9.94 -8.11 -23.45
C ASP A 2 10.40 -7.73 -22.03
N PRO A 3 11.22 -8.57 -21.36
CA PRO A 3 11.68 -8.31 -20.00
C PRO A 3 12.51 -7.02 -19.83
N GLU A 4 13.21 -6.56 -20.86
CA GLU A 4 14.01 -5.32 -20.77
C GLU A 4 13.13 -4.08 -20.73
N THR A 5 12.06 -4.06 -21.52
CA THR A 5 11.07 -2.97 -21.50
C THR A 5 10.39 -2.88 -20.15
N VAL A 6 10.02 -4.02 -19.55
CA VAL A 6 9.46 -4.06 -18.19
C VAL A 6 10.46 -3.47 -17.19
N ARG A 7 11.72 -3.93 -17.23
CA ARG A 7 12.76 -3.41 -16.34
C ARG A 7 12.98 -1.90 -16.47
N LYS A 8 13.07 -1.39 -17.70
CA LYS A 8 13.18 0.06 -17.96
C LYS A 8 11.98 0.84 -17.42
N HIS A 9 10.77 0.28 -17.45
CA HIS A 9 9.61 0.92 -16.83
C HIS A 9 9.72 0.96 -15.30
N PHE A 10 10.12 -0.15 -14.67
CA PHE A 10 10.35 -0.18 -13.22
C PHE A 10 11.47 0.77 -12.80
N ASP A 11 12.58 0.84 -13.54
CA ASP A 11 13.70 1.75 -13.23
C ASP A 11 13.29 3.23 -13.27
N ARG A 12 12.39 3.61 -14.19
CA ARG A 12 11.84 4.98 -14.28
C ARG A 12 10.86 5.32 -13.17
N ILE A 13 10.15 4.31 -12.66
CA ILE A 13 9.15 4.46 -11.59
C ILE A 13 9.85 4.45 -10.20
N GLY A 14 10.94 3.70 -10.07
CA GLY A 14 11.68 3.50 -8.82
C GLY A 14 11.01 2.45 -7.91
N ARG A 15 9.77 2.71 -7.48
CA ARG A 15 8.97 1.74 -6.71
C ARG A 15 7.54 1.65 -7.24
N PHE A 16 7.08 0.43 -7.48
CA PHE A 16 5.73 0.16 -7.95
C PHE A 16 4.75 0.17 -6.78
N ARG A 17 3.75 1.06 -6.84
CA ARG A 17 2.80 1.30 -5.75
C ARG A 17 1.45 0.67 -6.02
N VAL A 18 0.99 -0.16 -5.10
CA VAL A 18 -0.29 -0.86 -5.19
C VAL A 18 -1.18 -0.42 -4.04
N LEU A 19 -2.40 0.01 -4.34
CA LEU A 19 -3.44 0.22 -3.35
C LEU A 19 -4.31 -1.03 -3.27
N VAL A 20 -4.47 -1.60 -2.07
CA VAL A 20 -5.38 -2.73 -1.82
C VAL A 20 -6.63 -2.22 -1.13
N ILE A 21 -7.79 -2.53 -1.70
CA ILE A 21 -9.10 -2.02 -1.26
C ILE A 21 -10.00 -3.21 -0.92
N GLY A 22 -10.77 -3.08 0.15
CA GLY A 22 -11.74 -4.11 0.50
C GLY A 22 -12.33 -3.93 1.89
N ARG A 23 -13.34 -4.73 2.20
CA ARG A 23 -14.07 -4.71 3.48
C ARG A 23 -13.15 -4.93 4.69
N SER A 24 -13.61 -4.51 5.86
CA SER A 24 -12.98 -4.87 7.13
C SER A 24 -12.83 -6.38 7.25
N ASN A 25 -11.67 -6.83 7.72
CA ASN A 25 -11.34 -8.24 7.95
C ASN A 25 -11.47 -9.15 6.71
N ALA A 26 -11.43 -8.59 5.49
CA ALA A 26 -11.39 -9.37 4.25
C ALA A 26 -10.06 -10.10 4.00
N GLY A 27 -9.06 -9.91 4.87
CA GLY A 27 -7.74 -10.55 4.75
C GLY A 27 -6.75 -9.82 3.84
N LYS A 28 -6.90 -8.50 3.62
CA LYS A 28 -6.03 -7.68 2.75
C LYS A 28 -4.55 -7.78 3.14
N THR A 29 -4.23 -7.51 4.40
CA THR A 29 -2.86 -7.64 4.93
C THR A 29 -2.30 -9.05 4.79
N THR A 30 -3.12 -10.07 5.05
CA THR A 30 -2.72 -11.48 4.89
C THR A 30 -2.46 -11.82 3.43
N LEU A 31 -3.24 -11.28 2.51
CA LEU A 31 -3.01 -11.42 1.07
C LEU A 31 -1.68 -10.78 0.67
N LEU A 32 -1.38 -9.57 1.16
CA LEU A 32 -0.12 -8.87 0.88
C LEU A 32 1.12 -9.68 1.29
N GLN A 33 1.10 -10.27 2.49
CA GLN A 33 2.17 -11.17 2.97
C GLN A 33 2.38 -12.34 2.00
N ARG A 34 1.28 -13.01 1.60
CA ARG A 34 1.36 -14.15 0.68
C ARG A 34 1.82 -13.78 -0.73
N VAL A 35 1.37 -12.64 -1.27
CA VAL A 35 1.79 -12.14 -2.60
C VAL A 35 3.30 -11.89 -2.62
N CYS A 36 3.87 -11.42 -1.51
CA CYS A 36 5.31 -11.20 -1.37
C CYS A 36 6.08 -12.49 -1.02
N ASN A 37 5.43 -13.66 -1.09
CA ASN A 37 5.96 -14.98 -0.72
C ASN A 37 6.75 -14.96 0.60
N THR A 38 6.20 -14.26 1.59
CA THR A 38 6.89 -13.99 2.85
C THR A 38 5.91 -14.07 4.02
N THR A 39 6.43 -14.46 5.18
CA THR A 39 5.73 -14.36 6.46
C THR A 39 6.22 -13.18 7.28
N GLU A 40 7.11 -12.35 6.71
CA GLU A 40 7.62 -11.18 7.40
C GLU A 40 6.53 -10.11 7.55
N LEU A 41 6.61 -9.35 8.64
CA LEU A 41 5.84 -8.12 8.77
C LEU A 41 6.51 -7.03 7.92
N PRO A 42 5.72 -6.22 7.18
CA PRO A 42 6.27 -5.11 6.41
C PRO A 42 6.88 -4.06 7.34
N GLU A 43 7.92 -3.39 6.85
CA GLU A 43 8.33 -2.10 7.41
C GLU A 43 7.27 -1.06 7.02
N VAL A 44 6.79 -0.29 8.00
CA VAL A 44 5.79 0.74 7.76
C VAL A 44 6.41 2.11 7.89
N PHE A 45 6.19 2.95 6.89
CA PHE A 45 6.61 4.34 6.87
C PHE A 45 5.38 5.23 6.74
N ASN A 46 5.35 6.35 7.47
CA ASN A 46 4.28 7.32 7.32
C ASN A 46 4.46 8.17 6.04
N ALA A 47 3.51 9.05 5.76
CA ALA A 47 3.57 9.97 4.62
C ALA A 47 4.81 10.88 4.57
N LYS A 48 5.51 11.06 5.70
CA LYS A 48 6.77 11.84 5.80
C LYS A 48 8.02 10.98 5.56
N GLY A 49 7.86 9.68 5.34
CA GLY A 49 8.97 8.73 5.19
C GLY A 49 9.60 8.30 6.52
N GLU A 50 8.95 8.55 7.65
CA GLU A 50 9.42 8.15 8.98
C GLU A 50 8.97 6.72 9.27
N LYS A 51 9.90 5.87 9.72
CA LYS A 51 9.59 4.48 10.08
C LYS A 51 8.76 4.45 11.36
N LEU A 52 7.61 3.78 11.30
CA LEU A 52 6.73 3.59 12.46
C LEU A 52 7.20 2.41 13.33
N ASP A 53 6.89 2.48 14.62
CA ASP A 53 7.24 1.43 15.57
C ASP A 53 6.47 0.12 15.26
N ALA A 54 7.20 -0.99 15.24
CA ALA A 54 6.64 -2.30 14.90
C ALA A 54 5.52 -2.75 15.84
N THR A 55 5.54 -2.34 17.12
CA THR A 55 4.51 -2.72 18.11
C THR A 55 3.17 -2.04 17.83
N VAL A 56 3.19 -0.77 17.43
CA VAL A 56 2.00 0.00 17.03
C VAL A 56 1.44 -0.56 15.72
N VAL A 57 2.33 -0.89 14.79
CA VAL A 57 2.01 -1.42 13.47
C VAL A 57 1.42 -2.83 13.53
N GLN A 58 1.95 -3.71 14.37
CA GLN A 58 1.46 -5.08 14.47
C GLN A 58 0.02 -5.12 14.99
N GLY A 59 -0.28 -4.31 16.01
CA GLY A 59 -1.63 -4.17 16.53
C GLY A 59 -2.61 -3.51 15.55
N SER A 60 -2.15 -2.70 14.59
CA SER A 60 -3.01 -2.13 13.56
C SER A 60 -3.19 -3.06 12.35
N LEU A 61 -2.15 -3.82 11.98
CA LEU A 61 -2.19 -4.90 10.97
C LEU A 61 -3.18 -6.00 11.32
N GLU A 62 -3.25 -6.39 12.58
CA GLU A 62 -4.20 -7.41 13.04
C GLU A 62 -5.65 -6.90 13.07
N ARG A 63 -5.84 -5.59 13.27
CA ARG A 63 -7.17 -4.97 13.41
C ARG A 63 -7.69 -4.29 12.14
N GLY A 64 -6.90 -4.26 11.07
CA GLY A 64 -7.25 -3.56 9.83
C GLY A 64 -7.36 -2.05 9.98
N ASP A 65 -6.71 -1.49 11.02
CA ASP A 65 -6.74 -0.06 11.32
C ASP A 65 -5.59 0.66 10.62
N HIS A 66 -5.68 0.69 9.29
CA HIS A 66 -4.64 1.23 8.41
C HIS A 66 -4.92 2.68 8.02
N ASP A 67 -3.89 3.53 8.16
CA ASP A 67 -3.83 4.78 7.42
C ASP A 67 -3.38 4.47 5.99
N ILE A 68 -4.23 4.81 5.01
CA ILE A 68 -3.99 4.57 3.59
C ILE A 68 -2.73 5.29 3.07
N GLU A 69 -2.29 6.35 3.74
CA GLU A 69 -1.07 7.07 3.39
C GLU A 69 0.20 6.34 3.81
N ASN A 70 0.12 5.40 4.76
CA ASN A 70 1.27 4.63 5.20
C ASN A 70 1.76 3.70 4.08
N GLU A 71 3.08 3.61 3.95
CA GLU A 71 3.78 2.73 3.02
C GLU A 71 4.13 1.42 3.72
N LEU A 72 3.61 0.30 3.21
CA LEU A 72 3.96 -1.05 3.63
C LEU A 72 5.04 -1.59 2.67
N ILE A 73 6.24 -1.85 3.19
CA ILE A 73 7.39 -2.31 2.40
C ILE A 73 7.92 -3.62 2.97
N PHE A 74 7.86 -4.68 2.15
CA PHE A 74 8.44 -5.98 2.49
C PHE A 74 9.92 -5.99 2.14
N ARG A 75 10.78 -6.50 3.03
CA ARG A 75 12.23 -6.57 2.78
C ARG A 75 12.52 -7.58 1.67
N SER A 76 11.71 -8.62 1.56
CA SER A 76 11.76 -9.60 0.47
C SER A 76 11.46 -8.98 -0.90
N ASN A 77 10.76 -7.84 -0.94
CA ASN A 77 10.36 -7.19 -2.18
C ASN A 77 10.32 -5.66 -2.10
N ARG A 78 11.51 -5.04 -1.99
CA ARG A 78 11.65 -3.58 -1.86
C ARG A 78 11.26 -2.76 -3.11
N GLY A 79 11.02 -3.44 -4.23
CA GLY A 79 10.54 -2.82 -5.46
C GLY A 79 9.07 -2.40 -5.39
N PHE A 80 8.33 -2.89 -4.39
CA PHE A 80 6.91 -2.59 -4.21
C PHE A 80 6.67 -1.75 -2.95
N VAL A 81 5.67 -0.90 -3.04
CA VAL A 81 5.05 -0.25 -1.88
C VAL A 81 3.57 -0.57 -1.90
N PHE A 82 3.06 -1.08 -0.79
CA PHE A 82 1.65 -1.34 -0.64
C PHE A 82 1.00 -0.27 0.23
N HIS A 83 -0.17 0.17 -0.17
CA HIS A 83 -1.08 0.98 0.61
C HIS A 83 -2.30 0.11 0.91
N ASP A 84 -2.64 -0.05 2.18
CA ASP A 84 -3.81 -0.83 2.58
C ASP A 84 -4.93 0.12 3.01
N SER A 85 -6.09 0.03 2.37
CA SER A 85 -7.24 0.83 2.78
C SER A 85 -7.77 0.34 4.12
N ARG A 86 -8.28 1.26 4.96
CA ARG A 86 -9.17 0.83 6.04
C ARG A 86 -10.34 0.04 5.44
N GLY A 87 -10.81 -0.94 6.20
CA GLY A 87 -11.97 -1.73 5.82
C GLY A 87 -13.25 -0.89 5.70
N PHE A 88 -14.03 -1.14 4.65
CA PHE A 88 -15.36 -0.55 4.50
C PHE A 88 -16.39 -1.38 5.26
N GLU A 89 -17.27 -0.69 6.00
CA GLU A 89 -18.43 -1.23 6.69
C GLU A 89 -19.71 -0.54 6.19
N SER A 90 -20.87 -1.13 6.44
CA SER A 90 -22.14 -0.55 6.00
C SER A 90 -22.33 0.84 6.62
N GLY A 91 -22.22 1.90 5.81
CA GLY A 91 -22.32 3.30 6.25
C GLY A 91 -21.00 4.07 6.36
N SER A 92 -19.86 3.46 5.98
CA SER A 92 -18.51 4.03 6.09
C SER A 92 -18.19 5.11 5.01
N VAL A 93 -18.99 6.18 4.97
CA VAL A 93 -18.82 7.29 4.00
C VAL A 93 -17.45 7.96 4.14
N SER A 94 -16.95 8.09 5.37
CA SER A 94 -15.63 8.64 5.67
C SER A 94 -14.50 7.86 4.99
N GLU A 95 -14.52 6.54 5.06
CA GLU A 95 -13.53 5.65 4.48
C GLU A 95 -13.54 5.74 2.96
N LEU A 96 -14.73 5.85 2.36
CA LEU A 96 -14.89 6.03 0.93
C LEU A 96 -14.32 7.36 0.45
N GLU A 97 -14.60 8.45 1.17
CA GLU A 97 -14.08 9.77 0.82
C GLU A 97 -12.56 9.87 1.03
N LEU A 98 -12.02 9.28 2.11
CA LEU A 98 -10.57 9.18 2.32
C LEU A 98 -9.89 8.40 1.18
N MET A 99 -10.46 7.28 0.76
CA MET A 99 -9.96 6.48 -0.37
C MET A 99 -9.99 7.27 -1.68
N LYS A 100 -11.11 7.93 -1.99
CA LYS A 100 -11.23 8.76 -3.21
C LYS A 100 -10.20 9.88 -3.23
N LYS A 101 -10.04 10.57 -2.09
CA LYS A 101 -9.04 11.64 -1.94
C LYS A 101 -7.63 11.11 -2.17
N PHE A 102 -7.27 10.00 -1.53
CA PHE A 102 -5.98 9.35 -1.74
C PHE A 102 -5.73 9.03 -3.22
N ILE A 103 -6.69 8.40 -3.91
CA ILE A 103 -6.55 8.08 -5.34
C ILE A 103 -6.37 9.35 -6.17
N ALA A 104 -7.16 10.40 -5.91
CA ALA A 104 -7.06 11.67 -6.64
C ALA A 104 -5.71 12.36 -6.45
N ASP A 105 -5.22 12.42 -5.20
CA ASP A 105 -3.92 13.02 -4.86
C ASP A 105 -2.77 12.23 -5.50
N ARG A 106 -2.84 10.90 -5.49
CA ARG A 106 -1.83 10.02 -6.11
C ARG A 106 -1.88 10.05 -7.64
N ALA A 107 -3.06 10.20 -8.25
CA ALA A 107 -3.22 10.31 -9.69
C ALA A 107 -2.69 11.65 -10.24
N THR A 108 -2.84 12.73 -9.47
CA THR A 108 -2.41 14.08 -9.86
C THR A 108 -0.95 14.39 -9.51
N THR A 109 -0.29 13.54 -8.73
CA THR A 109 1.14 13.67 -8.39
C THR A 109 2.02 13.72 -9.65
N LYS A 110 2.93 14.70 -9.73
CA LYS A 110 3.82 14.88 -10.90
C LYS A 110 4.90 13.80 -11.01
N GLN A 111 5.43 13.36 -9.88
CA GLN A 111 6.50 12.35 -9.83
C GLN A 111 5.92 10.94 -9.93
N LEU A 112 6.38 10.14 -10.91
CA LEU A 112 5.94 8.75 -11.06
C LEU A 112 6.13 7.93 -9.78
N ALA A 113 7.24 8.16 -9.08
CA ALA A 113 7.55 7.50 -7.82
C ALA A 113 6.52 7.74 -6.71
N GLY A 114 5.64 8.74 -6.81
CA GLY A 114 4.58 9.02 -5.85
C GLY A 114 3.18 8.55 -6.28
N ARG A 115 3.02 8.08 -7.53
CA ARG A 115 1.73 7.66 -8.08
C ARG A 115 1.36 6.24 -7.65
N VAL A 116 0.07 5.97 -7.53
CA VAL A 116 -0.45 4.60 -7.48
C VAL A 116 -0.45 4.03 -8.90
N HIS A 117 0.09 2.82 -9.03
CA HIS A 117 0.28 2.15 -10.32
C HIS A 117 -0.74 1.04 -10.56
N ALA A 118 -1.28 0.45 -9.49
CA ALA A 118 -2.34 -0.54 -9.55
C ALA A 118 -3.28 -0.38 -8.34
N ILE A 119 -4.55 -0.72 -8.55
CA ILE A 119 -5.56 -0.85 -7.51
C ILE A 119 -6.04 -2.30 -7.56
N TRP A 120 -6.04 -2.98 -6.42
CA TRP A 120 -6.51 -4.35 -6.25
C TRP A 120 -7.71 -4.38 -5.30
#